data_AF-A0A8D8ZIE5-F1
#
_entry.id   AF-A0A8D8ZIE5-F1
#
_cell.length_a   1.000
_cell.length_b   1.000
_cell.length_c   1.000
_cell.angle_alpha   90.00
_cell.angle_beta   90.00
_cell.angle_gamma   90.00
#
_symmetry.space_group_name_H-M   'P 1'
#
loop_
_entity.id
_entity.type
_entity.pdbx_description
1 polymer ?
#
loop_
_entity_poly.entity_id
_entity_poly.type
_entity_poly.pdbx_seq_one_letter_code
_entity_poly.pdbx_strand_id
1 'polypeptide(L)'
;MFGVFFSGDCYLVHYQYAAGDILYYWLGSHRSIKEQTALTIQTIMKDNNDFSGNAVQVRIVQGKESPHFLTMFGGSAIMFKGDHQDMLPTTFLLQVTGNNEYNTKAVQVNMRASCLNSNDVFILKKEKAYFIWCGKGSTGDEREMAKIIAKR
;
A
#
# COMPACT_ATOMS: atom_id res chain seq x y z
N MET A 1 0.94 -10.08 -7.55
CA MET A 1 1.83 -8.92 -7.31
C MET A 1 1.69 -8.53 -5.86
N PHE A 2 2.78 -8.47 -5.08
CA PHE A 2 2.72 -8.12 -3.65
C PHE A 2 2.87 -6.61 -3.44
N GLY A 3 2.26 -6.06 -2.39
CA GLY A 3 2.35 -4.64 -2.05
C GLY A 3 1.40 -3.71 -2.80
N VAL A 4 0.36 -4.25 -3.45
CA VAL A 4 -0.73 -3.46 -4.02
C VAL A 4 -1.98 -3.65 -3.17
N PHE A 5 -2.56 -2.54 -2.73
CA PHE A 5 -3.76 -2.50 -1.89
C PHE A 5 -4.80 -1.62 -2.54
N PHE A 6 -6.07 -1.93 -2.34
CA PHE A 6 -7.20 -1.13 -2.82
C PHE A 6 -8.02 -0.65 -1.63
N SER A 7 -8.44 0.61 -1.67
CA SER A 7 -9.12 1.27 -0.54
C SER A 7 -10.49 0.68 -0.21
N GLY A 8 -11.11 -0.02 -1.16
CA GLY A 8 -12.40 -0.68 -1.02
C GLY A 8 -12.33 -2.03 -0.33
N ASP A 9 -11.15 -2.65 -0.23
CA ASP A 9 -11.05 -3.98 0.39
C ASP A 9 -10.22 -3.98 1.68
N CYS A 10 -10.09 -5.18 2.25
CA CYS A 10 -9.25 -5.46 3.39
C CYS A 10 -8.31 -6.63 3.05
N TYR A 11 -7.10 -6.61 3.62
CA TYR A 11 -6.05 -7.55 3.26
C TYR A 11 -5.42 -8.17 4.52
N LEU A 12 -5.20 -9.48 4.52
CA LEU A 12 -4.41 -10.17 5.53
C LEU A 12 -2.99 -10.37 5.00
N VAL A 13 -2.00 -9.85 5.71
CA VAL A 13 -0.59 -10.04 5.41
C VAL A 13 0.04 -10.79 6.57
N HIS A 14 0.56 -11.97 6.28
CA HIS A 14 1.31 -12.79 7.24
C HIS A 14 2.80 -12.53 7.08
N TYR A 15 3.44 -12.19 8.19
CA TYR A 15 4.88 -12.01 8.27
C TYR A 15 5.45 -12.99 9.30
N GLN A 16 6.38 -13.82 8.84
CA GLN A 16 7.09 -14.77 9.69
C GLN A 16 8.47 -14.23 10.02
N TYR A 17 8.84 -14.27 11.29
CA TYR A 17 10.17 -13.90 11.78
C TYR A 17 10.73 -15.01 12.68
N ALA A 18 12.01 -14.92 13.05
CA ALA A 18 12.73 -16.00 13.72
C ALA A 18 12.07 -16.50 15.03
N ALA A 19 11.30 -15.66 15.70
CA ALA A 19 10.69 -15.97 17.00
C ALA A 19 9.14 -16.09 16.94
N GLY A 20 8.52 -16.01 15.76
CA GLY A 20 7.08 -16.22 15.63
C GLY A 20 6.45 -15.59 14.38
N ASP A 21 5.16 -15.29 14.51
CA ASP A 21 4.30 -14.86 13.41
C ASP A 21 3.58 -13.56 13.74
N ILE A 22 3.43 -12.70 12.73
CA ILE A 22 2.65 -11.46 12.80
C ILE A 22 1.58 -11.50 11.71
N LEU A 23 0.33 -11.26 12.10
CA LEU A 23 -0.80 -11.12 11.20
C LEU A 23 -1.22 -9.65 11.13
N TYR A 24 -0.83 -9.00 10.04
CA TYR A 24 -1.27 -7.65 9.72
C TYR A 24 -2.61 -7.72 8.98
N TYR A 25 -3.67 -7.19 9.58
CA TYR A 25 -4.93 -7.01 8.89
C TYR A 25 -5.08 -5.54 8.48
N TRP A 26 -4.79 -5.27 7.21
CA TRP A 26 -4.87 -3.96 6.60
C TRP A 26 -6.29 -3.66 6.16
N LEU A 27 -6.74 -2.45 6.45
CA LEU A 27 -8.12 -2.05 6.28
C LEU A 27 -8.21 -0.80 5.38
N GLY A 28 -8.81 -0.96 4.20
CA GLY A 28 -9.04 0.11 3.25
C GLY A 28 -9.94 1.21 3.80
N SER A 29 -9.75 2.45 3.37
CA SER A 29 -10.51 3.60 3.88
C SER A 29 -11.97 3.63 3.43
N HIS A 30 -12.31 2.94 2.33
CA HIS A 30 -13.64 2.86 1.75
C HIS A 30 -14.25 1.45 1.83
N ARG A 31 -13.67 0.58 2.66
CA ARG A 31 -14.14 -0.79 2.87
C ARG A 31 -15.57 -0.88 3.39
N SER A 32 -16.25 -1.97 3.06
CA SER A 32 -17.54 -2.30 3.66
C SER A 32 -17.41 -2.95 5.05
N ILE A 33 -18.47 -2.85 5.86
CA ILE A 33 -18.55 -3.53 7.17
C ILE A 33 -18.45 -5.05 6.98
N LYS A 34 -19.00 -5.58 5.88
CA LYS A 34 -18.96 -7.00 5.56
C LYS A 34 -17.52 -7.48 5.37
N GLU A 35 -16.72 -6.75 4.58
CA GLU A 35 -15.32 -7.09 4.34
C GLU A 35 -14.47 -6.99 5.60
N GLN A 36 -14.68 -5.94 6.40
CA GLN A 36 -13.99 -5.82 7.68
C GLN A 36 -14.31 -6.99 8.62
N THR A 37 -15.59 -7.38 8.70
CA THR A 37 -16.03 -8.52 9.52
C THR A 37 -15.41 -9.82 9.01
N ALA A 38 -15.47 -10.05 7.69
CA ALA A 38 -14.90 -11.24 7.06
C ALA A 38 -13.39 -11.36 7.33
N LEU A 39 -12.62 -10.28 7.15
CA LEU A 39 -11.19 -10.27 7.43
C LEU A 39 -10.88 -10.53 8.90
N THR A 40 -11.67 -9.96 9.82
CA THR A 40 -11.48 -10.15 11.26
C THR A 40 -11.66 -11.63 11.62
N ILE A 41 -12.73 -12.26 11.13
CA ILE A 41 -12.99 -13.70 11.33
C ILE A 41 -11.84 -14.53 10.73
N GLN A 42 -11.42 -14.21 9.51
CA GLN A 42 -10.31 -14.90 8.84
C GLN A 42 -9.01 -14.81 9.64
N THR A 43 -8.70 -13.64 10.20
CA THR A 43 -7.50 -13.41 11.01
C THR A 43 -7.52 -14.30 12.27
N ILE A 44 -8.64 -14.34 12.98
CA ILE A 44 -8.81 -15.17 14.18
C ILE A 44 -8.72 -16.66 13.84
N MET A 45 -9.39 -17.09 12.77
CA MET A 45 -9.36 -18.49 12.34
C MET A 45 -7.94 -18.91 11.92
N LYS A 46 -7.23 -18.05 11.19
CA LYS A 46 -5.84 -18.31 10.81
C LYS A 46 -4.92 -18.42 12.02
N ASP A 47 -5.06 -17.50 12.98
CA ASP A 47 -4.27 -17.53 14.22
C ASP A 47 -4.49 -18.82 15.02
N ASN A 48 -5.76 -19.18 15.23
CA ASN A 48 -6.10 -20.38 15.98
C ASN A 48 -5.63 -21.67 15.29
N ASN A 49 -5.80 -21.77 13.96
CA ASN A 49 -5.52 -23.00 13.22
C ASN A 49 -4.04 -23.18 12.92
N ASP A 50 -3.35 -22.12 12.53
CA ASP A 50 -1.98 -22.21 12.03
C ASP A 50 -0.94 -21.92 13.13
N PHE A 51 -1.30 -21.09 14.12
CA PHE A 51 -0.36 -20.57 15.12
C PHE A 51 -0.79 -20.85 16.57
N SER A 52 -1.85 -21.64 16.77
CA SER A 52 -2.40 -21.97 18.10
C SER A 52 -2.70 -20.73 18.96
N GLY A 53 -3.07 -19.61 18.32
CA GLY A 53 -3.37 -18.34 19.00
C GLY A 53 -2.14 -17.54 19.44
N ASN A 54 -0.94 -17.88 18.97
CA ASN A 54 0.31 -17.22 19.37
C ASN A 54 0.77 -16.13 18.39
N ALA A 55 0.08 -15.92 17.27
CA ALA A 55 0.49 -14.88 16.33
C ALA A 55 0.14 -13.48 16.85
N VAL A 56 1.06 -12.53 16.65
CA VAL A 56 0.82 -11.13 16.99
C VAL A 56 -0.13 -10.54 15.95
N GLN A 57 -1.32 -10.10 16.36
CA GLN A 57 -2.29 -9.49 15.45
C GLN A 57 -2.16 -7.96 15.44
N VAL A 58 -1.92 -7.37 14.27
CA VAL A 58 -1.72 -5.92 14.12
C VAL A 58 -2.73 -5.33 13.14
N ARG A 59 -3.52 -4.38 13.64
CA ARG A 59 -4.46 -3.61 12.83
C ARG A 59 -3.73 -2.52 12.06
N ILE A 60 -3.86 -2.50 10.73
CA ILE A 60 -3.38 -1.39 9.90
C ILE A 60 -4.58 -0.71 9.23
N VAL A 61 -4.66 0.62 9.32
CA VAL A 61 -5.68 1.40 8.61
C VAL A 61 -5.00 2.17 7.49
N GLN A 62 -5.63 2.21 6.32
CA GLN A 62 -5.11 2.96 5.17
C GLN A 62 -4.69 4.39 5.56
N GLY A 63 -3.48 4.78 5.16
CA GLY A 63 -2.88 6.07 5.48
C GLY A 63 -2.12 6.10 6.80
N LYS A 64 -2.31 5.10 7.68
CA LYS A 64 -1.61 4.93 8.97
C LYS A 64 -0.80 3.64 9.01
N GLU A 65 -0.19 3.28 7.89
CA GLU A 65 0.70 2.13 7.81
C GLU A 65 1.90 2.29 8.74
N SER A 66 2.23 1.24 9.49
CA SER A 66 3.39 1.25 10.37
C SER A 66 4.69 1.13 9.57
N PRO A 67 5.82 1.61 10.11
CA PRO A 67 7.10 1.53 9.41
C PRO A 67 7.50 0.10 9.02
N HIS A 68 7.35 -0.83 9.97
CA HIS A 68 7.64 -2.24 9.73
C HIS A 68 6.74 -2.84 8.62
N PHE A 69 5.48 -2.43 8.54
CA PHE A 69 4.60 -2.90 7.48
C PHE A 69 5.07 -2.46 6.09
N LEU A 70 5.47 -1.20 5.95
CA LEU A 70 5.95 -0.65 4.68
C LEU A 70 7.29 -1.26 4.24
N THR A 71 8.19 -1.56 5.19
CA THR A 71 9.47 -2.20 4.86
C THR A 71 9.33 -3.58 4.24
N MET A 72 8.25 -4.33 4.54
CA MET A 72 8.00 -5.63 3.90
C MET A 72 7.83 -5.50 2.38
N PHE A 73 7.50 -4.31 1.89
CA PHE A 73 7.35 -4.01 0.48
C PHE A 73 8.52 -3.17 -0.05
N GLY A 74 9.59 -2.96 0.70
CA GLY A 74 10.78 -2.21 0.27
C GLY A 74 10.44 -0.80 -0.23
N GLY A 75 9.54 -0.09 0.47
CA GLY A 75 9.07 1.25 0.08
C GLY A 75 8.10 1.29 -1.11
N SER A 76 7.76 0.13 -1.70
CA SER A 76 7.03 0.02 -2.96
C SER A 76 5.55 -0.32 -2.82
N ALA A 77 4.99 -0.06 -1.65
CA ALA A 77 3.56 -0.24 -1.42
C ALA A 77 2.74 0.78 -2.23
N ILE A 78 1.73 0.29 -2.95
CA ILE A 78 0.84 1.10 -3.78
C ILE A 78 -0.58 0.95 -3.24
N MET A 79 -1.27 2.06 -2.99
CA MET A 79 -2.65 2.10 -2.54
C MET A 79 -3.54 2.72 -3.63
N PHE A 80 -4.34 1.90 -4.30
CA PHE A 80 -5.36 2.33 -5.25
C PHE A 80 -6.67 2.69 -4.55
N LYS A 81 -7.49 3.50 -5.24
CA LYS A 81 -8.86 3.82 -4.86
C LYS A 81 -9.82 2.79 -5.42
N GLY A 82 -10.98 2.66 -4.78
CA GLY A 82 -12.01 1.69 -5.15
C GLY A 82 -11.68 0.26 -4.71
N ASP A 83 -12.43 -0.69 -5.23
CA ASP A 83 -12.37 -2.11 -4.90
C ASP A 83 -11.30 -2.84 -5.72
N HIS A 84 -10.95 -4.06 -5.31
CA HIS A 84 -9.99 -4.89 -6.01
C HIS A 84 -10.33 -5.04 -7.50
N GLN A 85 -9.31 -4.97 -8.35
CA GLN A 85 -9.44 -5.27 -9.77
C GLN A 85 -8.40 -6.30 -10.17
N ASP A 86 -8.82 -7.32 -10.93
CA ASP A 86 -7.94 -8.39 -11.43
C ASP A 86 -6.78 -7.81 -12.29
N MET A 87 -7.04 -6.69 -12.96
CA MET A 87 -6.06 -5.95 -13.73
C MET A 87 -5.93 -4.54 -13.20
N LEU A 88 -4.68 -4.08 -13.04
CA LEU A 88 -4.42 -2.70 -12.66
C LEU A 88 -4.95 -1.73 -13.73
N PRO A 89 -5.47 -0.55 -13.34
CA PRO A 89 -5.89 0.45 -14.29
C PRO A 89 -4.77 0.81 -15.26
N THR A 90 -5.09 0.95 -16.54
CA THR A 90 -4.10 1.32 -17.57
C THR A 90 -3.74 2.80 -17.52
N THR A 91 -4.57 3.63 -16.85
CA THR A 91 -4.33 5.05 -16.66
C THR A 91 -4.62 5.45 -15.22
N PHE A 92 -3.62 5.99 -14.53
CA PHE A 92 -3.75 6.46 -13.14
C PHE A 92 -2.68 7.49 -12.80
N LEU A 93 -2.93 8.26 -11.73
CA LEU A 93 -1.96 9.16 -11.13
C LEU A 93 -1.67 8.70 -9.69
N LEU A 94 -0.41 8.45 -9.37
CA LEU A 94 0.05 8.14 -8.02
C LEU A 94 0.84 9.33 -7.45
N GLN A 95 0.65 9.61 -6.18
CA GLN A 95 1.49 10.47 -5.36
C GLN A 95 2.40 9.59 -4.52
N VAL A 96 3.70 9.76 -4.68
CA VAL A 96 4.75 9.06 -3.91
C VAL A 96 5.20 10.00 -2.81
N THR A 97 5.04 9.55 -1.56
CA THR A 97 5.41 10.30 -0.35
C THR A 97 6.33 9.45 0.50
N GLY A 98 7.32 10.06 1.14
CA GLY A 98 8.20 9.38 2.10
C GLY A 98 9.59 10.01 2.09
N ASN A 99 10.47 9.53 2.95
CA ASN A 99 11.88 9.93 2.95
C ASN A 99 12.82 8.76 3.25
N ASN A 100 12.31 7.52 3.24
CA ASN A 100 13.06 6.27 3.32
C ASN A 100 12.13 5.07 3.07
N GLU A 101 12.70 3.87 2.96
CA GLU A 101 11.95 2.62 2.77
C GLU A 101 10.92 2.32 3.87
N TYR A 102 11.09 2.89 5.06
CA TYR A 102 10.23 2.66 6.21
C TYR A 102 8.93 3.47 6.13
N ASN A 103 8.86 4.53 5.34
CA ASN A 103 7.65 5.35 5.24
C ASN A 103 7.22 5.66 3.81
N THR A 104 7.97 5.20 2.81
CA THR A 104 7.62 5.46 1.42
C THR A 104 6.44 4.60 0.98
N LYS A 105 5.49 5.26 0.32
CA LYS A 105 4.32 4.64 -0.28
C LYS A 105 3.81 5.48 -1.45
N ALA A 106 3.08 4.84 -2.36
CA ALA A 106 2.41 5.51 -3.45
C ALA A 106 0.90 5.41 -3.30
N VAL A 107 0.21 6.53 -3.30
CA VAL A 107 -1.25 6.58 -3.15
C VAL A 107 -1.88 7.12 -4.43
N GLN A 108 -2.91 6.46 -4.94
CA GLN A 108 -3.65 6.95 -6.09
C GLN A 108 -4.40 8.24 -5.74
N VAL A 109 -4.21 9.24 -6.58
CA VAL A 109 -4.90 10.53 -6.51
C VAL A 109 -5.75 10.75 -7.76
N ASN A 110 -6.61 11.78 -7.74
CA ASN A 110 -7.40 12.11 -8.91
C ASN A 110 -6.48 12.60 -10.03
N MET A 111 -6.75 12.23 -11.27
CA MET A 111 -5.95 12.64 -12.45
C MET A 111 -6.23 14.09 -12.83
N ARG A 112 -5.88 15.02 -11.94
CA ARG A 112 -6.02 16.46 -12.13
C ARG A 112 -4.70 17.13 -11.77
N ALA A 113 -4.32 18.14 -12.54
CA ALA A 113 -3.12 18.93 -12.25
C ALA A 113 -3.17 19.56 -10.84
N SER A 114 -4.36 19.88 -10.34
CA SER A 114 -4.59 20.40 -8.98
C SER A 114 -4.22 19.43 -7.85
N CYS A 115 -4.02 18.15 -8.13
CA CYS A 115 -3.55 17.17 -7.15
C CYS A 115 -2.03 17.13 -7.02
N LEU A 116 -1.30 17.75 -7.95
CA LEU A 116 0.16 17.88 -7.86
C LEU A 116 0.53 18.90 -6.79
N ASN A 117 1.65 18.66 -6.10
CA ASN A 117 2.23 19.63 -5.17
C ASN A 117 3.75 19.59 -5.28
N SER A 118 4.42 20.70 -4.97
CA SER A 118 5.88 20.81 -5.16
C SER A 118 6.72 20.00 -4.18
N ASN A 119 6.15 19.40 -3.12
CA ASN A 119 6.92 18.67 -2.12
C ASN A 119 7.13 17.20 -2.47
N ASP A 120 6.28 16.62 -3.32
CA ASP A 120 6.26 15.17 -3.54
C ASP A 120 6.61 14.79 -4.99
N VAL A 121 6.72 13.47 -5.24
CA VAL A 121 6.88 12.91 -6.58
C VAL A 121 5.57 12.30 -7.06
N PHE A 122 5.26 12.42 -8.33
CA PHE A 122 4.03 11.88 -8.91
C PHE A 122 4.35 10.99 -10.11
N ILE A 123 3.60 9.89 -10.23
CA ILE A 123 3.71 8.95 -11.35
C ILE A 123 2.39 8.96 -12.11
N LEU A 124 2.41 9.44 -13.35
CA LEU A 124 1.30 9.30 -14.28
C LEU A 124 1.55 8.08 -15.15
N LYS A 125 0.74 7.03 -14.98
CA LYS A 125 0.62 5.96 -15.97
C LYS A 125 -0.43 6.38 -17.00
N LYS A 126 -0.09 6.32 -18.28
CA LYS A 126 -1.03 6.46 -19.39
C LYS A 126 -0.76 5.34 -20.38
N GLU A 127 -1.67 4.36 -20.39
CA GLU A 127 -1.55 3.13 -21.18
C GLU A 127 -0.22 2.41 -20.90
N LYS A 128 0.70 2.42 -21.88
CA LYS A 128 2.01 1.78 -21.82
C LYS A 128 3.13 2.73 -21.35
N ALA A 129 2.85 4.02 -21.23
CA ALA A 129 3.83 5.02 -20.84
C ALA A 129 3.72 5.38 -19.36
N TYR A 130 4.87 5.65 -18.74
CA TYR A 130 4.98 6.22 -17.41
C TYR A 130 5.68 7.56 -17.48
N PHE A 131 5.13 8.56 -16.79
CA PHE A 131 5.72 9.88 -16.63
C PHE A 131 5.94 10.13 -15.14
N ILE A 132 7.16 10.51 -14.78
CA ILE A 132 7.51 10.87 -13.40
C ILE A 132 7.66 12.38 -13.35
N TRP A 133 6.83 13.02 -12.53
CA TRP A 133 6.93 14.44 -12.22
C TRP A 133 7.53 14.59 -10.83
N CYS A 134 8.65 15.30 -10.73
CA CYS A 134 9.36 15.52 -9.47
C CYS A 134 9.09 16.95 -8.98
N GLY A 135 8.40 17.09 -7.85
CA GLY A 135 8.25 18.38 -7.18
C GLY A 135 9.61 18.95 -6.79
N LYS A 136 9.73 20.29 -6.77
CA LYS A 136 10.98 20.98 -6.42
C LYS A 136 11.51 20.58 -5.03
N GLY A 137 10.62 20.34 -4.08
CA GLY A 137 10.90 19.92 -2.70
C GLY A 137 10.99 18.40 -2.50
N SER A 138 10.79 17.60 -3.56
CA SER A 138 10.88 16.13 -3.45
C SER A 138 12.28 15.65 -3.07
N THR A 139 12.32 14.63 -2.24
CA THR A 139 13.53 13.97 -1.76
C THR A 139 14.13 13.03 -2.81
N GLY A 140 15.40 12.65 -2.61
CA GLY A 140 16.05 11.63 -3.46
C GLY A 140 15.35 10.27 -3.36
N ASP A 141 14.92 9.90 -2.17
CA ASP A 141 14.27 8.61 -1.90
C ASP A 141 12.91 8.48 -2.59
N GLU A 142 12.08 9.53 -2.58
CA GLU A 142 10.81 9.54 -3.31
C GLU A 142 11.02 9.37 -4.82
N ARG A 143 12.08 10.00 -5.35
CA ARG A 143 12.41 9.90 -6.78
C ARG A 143 12.88 8.51 -7.16
N GLU A 144 13.71 7.88 -6.32
CA GLU A 144 14.17 6.51 -6.58
C GLU A 144 13.03 5.51 -6.46
N MET A 145 12.17 5.68 -5.46
CA MET A 145 10.98 4.86 -5.32
C MET A 145 10.04 5.03 -6.51
N ALA A 146 9.83 6.27 -6.99
CA ALA A 146 9.00 6.49 -8.17
C ALA A 146 9.51 5.74 -9.41
N LYS A 147 10.84 5.64 -9.59
CA LYS A 147 11.43 4.84 -10.67
C LYS A 147 11.18 3.35 -10.50
N ILE A 148 11.32 2.82 -9.27
CA ILE A 148 11.06 1.40 -9.00
C ILE A 148 9.59 1.05 -9.27
N ILE A 149 8.64 1.93 -8.89
CA ILE A 149 7.22 1.73 -9.18
C ILE A 149 6.93 1.82 -10.68
N ALA A 150 7.53 2.78 -11.40
CA ALA A 150 7.32 2.96 -12.83
C ALA A 150 7.95 1.86 -13.71
N LYS A 151 8.91 1.08 -13.18
CA LYS A 151 9.55 -0.06 -13.86
C LYS A 151 8.77 -1.38 -13.71
N ARG A 152 7.71 -1.40 -12.90
CA ARG A 152 6.89 -2.59 -12.66
C ARG A 152 5.88 -2.88 -13.77
#